data_AF-A0A9X0BUI8-F1
#
_entry.id   AF-A0A9X0BUI8-F1
#
_cell.length_a   1.000
_cell.length_b   1.000
_cell.length_c   1.000
_cell.angle_alpha   90.00
_cell.angle_beta   90.00
_cell.angle_gamma   90.00
#
_symmetry.space_group_name_H-M   'P 1'
#
loop_
_entity.id
_entity.type
_entity.pdbx_description
1 polymer ?
#
loop_
_entity_poly.entity_id
_entity_poly.type
_entity_poly.pdbx_seq_one_letter_code
_entity_poly.pdbx_strand_id
1 'polypeptide(L)'
;MERAKAILQQYEDSEEKVRSYPEPLPLTDEDVVDPYEPGCIWQGSLWEANFFKIDLLSTELMFKYQSMLSLKLPLLPELQSLALQQCQLIETISRYPQRGNGYFMNFKNSIGISSMFLPREGNFQMWSRRKMAVMEQNGYIIAPKFRAVLAAIWQLPEVNHWWLPHDEGFTDIMRAIRTLSEEKKDEPLDGFRENVRDMKSLFWKLSVDDPEDEQSPSNSHHSHT
;
A
#
# COMPACT_ATOMS: atom_id res chain seq x y z
N MET A 1 -14.20 -5.66 12.73
CA MET A 1 -14.31 -4.63 11.68
C MET A 1 -15.62 -3.85 11.82
N GLU A 2 -16.78 -4.52 11.77
CA GLU A 2 -18.09 -3.86 11.87
C GLU A 2 -18.29 -2.99 13.12
N ARG A 3 -17.86 -3.45 14.30
CA ARG A 3 -17.92 -2.62 15.52
C ARG A 3 -17.11 -1.33 15.41
N ALA A 4 -15.94 -1.37 14.77
CA ALA A 4 -15.11 -0.19 14.58
C ALA A 4 -15.76 0.80 13.60
N LYS A 5 -16.36 0.31 12.51
CA LYS A 5 -17.17 1.12 11.59
C LYS A 5 -18.34 1.78 12.30
N ALA A 6 -19.08 1.02 13.12
CA ALA A 6 -20.22 1.52 13.87
C ALA A 6 -19.83 2.64 14.85
N ILE A 7 -18.64 2.56 15.48
CA ILE A 7 -18.14 3.65 16.34
C ILE A 7 -17.87 4.91 15.52
N LEU A 8 -17.19 4.81 14.38
CA LEU A 8 -16.95 5.97 13.52
C LEU A 8 -18.25 6.59 12.99
N GLN A 9 -19.24 5.75 12.66
CA GLN A 9 -20.55 6.19 12.19
C GLN A 9 -21.29 7.08 13.19
N GLN A 10 -21.05 6.91 14.50
CA GLN A 10 -21.65 7.77 15.53
C GLN A 10 -21.21 9.22 15.45
N TYR A 11 -20.07 9.49 14.80
CA TYR A 11 -19.49 10.83 14.65
C TYR A 11 -19.70 11.44 13.26
N GLU A 12 -20.49 10.79 12.40
CA GLU A 12 -20.74 11.28 11.03
C GLU A 12 -21.49 12.62 11.01
N ASP A 13 -22.33 12.88 12.01
CA ASP A 13 -23.08 14.13 12.18
C ASP A 13 -22.42 15.11 13.15
N SER A 14 -21.18 14.85 13.58
CA SER A 14 -20.44 15.74 14.49
C SER A 14 -20.23 17.12 13.87
N GLU A 15 -20.32 18.17 14.69
CA GLU A 15 -19.96 19.55 14.32
C GLU A 15 -18.47 19.69 13.99
N GLU A 16 -17.64 18.79 14.52
CA GLU A 16 -16.20 18.74 14.22
C GLU A 16 -15.90 18.12 12.85
N LYS A 17 -16.91 17.82 12.04
CA LYS A 17 -16.71 17.33 10.68
C LYS A 17 -16.42 18.49 9.74
N VAL A 18 -15.34 18.40 8.96
CA VAL A 18 -14.94 19.49 8.05
C VAL A 18 -15.95 19.60 6.92
N ARG A 19 -16.69 20.72 6.85
CA ARG A 19 -17.72 20.96 5.82
C ARG A 19 -17.26 21.89 4.70
N SER A 20 -16.19 22.65 4.92
CA SER A 20 -15.64 23.57 3.94
C SER A 20 -14.13 23.71 4.10
N TYR A 21 -13.47 23.98 2.98
CA TYR A 21 -12.04 24.28 2.90
C TYR A 21 -11.92 25.74 2.43
N PRO A 22 -11.75 26.71 3.33
CA PRO A 22 -11.86 28.13 2.98
C PRO A 22 -10.73 28.64 2.07
N GLU A 23 -9.57 27.98 2.11
CA GLU A 23 -8.40 28.32 1.28
C GLU A 23 -7.83 27.05 0.64
N PRO A 24 -8.53 26.45 -0.35
CA PRO A 24 -8.04 25.25 -1.00
C PRO A 24 -6.86 25.61 -1.90
N LEU A 25 -5.76 24.87 -1.78
CA LEU A 25 -4.68 24.93 -2.76
C LEU A 25 -5.23 24.44 -4.11
N PRO A 26 -4.93 25.12 -5.22
CA PRO A 26 -5.43 24.74 -6.53
C PRO A 26 -4.96 23.33 -6.91
N LEU A 27 -5.85 22.58 -7.54
CA LEU A 27 -5.51 21.28 -8.09
C LEU A 27 -4.59 21.46 -9.30
N THR A 28 -3.65 20.53 -9.42
CA THR A 28 -2.65 20.46 -10.48
C THR A 28 -2.90 19.22 -11.34
N ASP A 29 -2.24 19.12 -12.49
CA ASP A 29 -2.31 17.90 -13.33
C ASP A 29 -1.72 16.66 -12.65
N GLU A 30 -1.01 16.86 -11.53
CA GLU A 30 -0.43 15.81 -10.71
C GLU A 30 -1.42 15.24 -9.68
N ASP A 31 -2.57 15.89 -9.50
CA ASP A 31 -3.60 15.48 -8.57
C ASP A 31 -4.43 14.32 -9.13
N VAL A 32 -4.46 13.24 -8.35
CA VAL A 32 -5.15 12.00 -8.72
C VAL A 32 -6.55 11.87 -8.13
N VAL A 33 -6.87 12.72 -7.15
CA VAL A 33 -8.12 12.74 -6.39
C VAL A 33 -8.42 14.17 -5.94
N ASP A 34 -9.70 14.50 -5.74
CA ASP A 34 -10.10 15.75 -5.10
C ASP A 34 -9.98 15.62 -3.56
N PRO A 35 -9.03 16.33 -2.92
CA PRO A 35 -8.85 16.28 -1.48
C PRO A 35 -9.89 17.11 -0.71
N TYR A 36 -10.68 17.97 -1.37
CA TYR A 36 -11.52 18.97 -0.72
C TYR A 36 -12.99 18.56 -0.64
N GLU A 37 -13.27 17.25 -0.70
CA GLU A 37 -14.62 16.74 -0.50
C GLU A 37 -15.11 17.02 0.95
N PRO A 38 -16.24 17.71 1.11
CA PRO A 38 -16.82 17.97 2.43
C PRO A 38 -17.18 16.68 3.15
N GLY A 39 -16.86 16.62 4.44
CA GLY A 39 -17.20 15.49 5.29
C GLY A 39 -16.25 14.30 5.19
N CYS A 40 -15.12 14.41 4.50
CA CYS A 40 -14.17 13.31 4.46
C CYS A 40 -13.38 13.14 5.77
N ILE A 41 -13.09 14.25 6.47
CA ILE A 41 -12.28 14.28 7.70
C ILE A 41 -12.97 15.01 8.86
N TRP A 42 -12.50 14.73 10.07
CA TRP A 42 -12.81 15.47 11.30
C TRP A 42 -11.68 16.45 11.66
N GLN A 43 -12.00 17.50 12.41
CA GLN A 43 -11.07 18.47 12.97
C GLN A 43 -11.17 18.49 14.50
N GLY A 44 -10.35 19.30 15.18
CA GLY A 44 -10.46 19.49 16.63
C GLY A 44 -10.19 18.21 17.42
N SER A 45 -11.09 17.88 18.35
CA SER A 45 -10.91 16.75 19.27
C SER A 45 -10.99 15.38 18.58
N LEU A 46 -11.70 15.29 17.46
CA LEU A 46 -11.83 14.09 16.65
C LEU A 46 -10.73 13.93 15.58
N TRP A 47 -9.70 14.79 15.55
CA TRP A 47 -8.64 14.75 14.54
C TRP A 47 -7.99 13.36 14.39
N GLU A 48 -7.71 12.69 15.51
CA GLU A 48 -7.06 11.36 15.51
C GLU A 48 -7.94 10.26 14.89
N ALA A 49 -9.26 10.45 14.85
CA ALA A 49 -10.19 9.51 14.23
C ALA A 49 -9.95 9.36 12.72
N ASN A 50 -9.35 10.37 12.08
CA ASN A 50 -8.98 10.30 10.66
C ASN A 50 -7.93 9.22 10.39
N PHE A 51 -6.92 9.09 11.25
CA PHE A 51 -5.91 8.04 11.12
C PHE A 51 -6.52 6.66 11.32
N PHE A 52 -7.41 6.54 12.32
CA PHE A 52 -8.15 5.31 12.55
C PHE A 52 -9.04 4.91 11.37
N LYS A 53 -9.70 5.89 10.72
CA LYS A 53 -10.49 5.66 9.50
C LYS A 53 -9.62 5.09 8.37
N ILE A 54 -8.43 5.64 8.16
CA ILE A 54 -7.47 5.16 7.16
C ILE A 54 -6.97 3.74 7.48
N ASP A 55 -6.66 3.45 8.74
CA ASP A 55 -6.25 2.11 9.18
C ASP A 55 -7.37 1.08 9.01
N LEU A 56 -8.62 1.47 9.28
CA LEU A 56 -9.79 0.62 9.09
C LEU A 56 -10.00 0.27 7.61
N LEU A 57 -9.88 1.26 6.72
CA LEU A 57 -9.91 1.05 5.27
C LEU A 57 -8.77 0.13 4.79
N SER A 58 -7.54 0.34 5.28
CA SER A 58 -6.39 -0.52 4.97
C SER A 58 -6.61 -1.96 5.44
N THR A 59 -7.20 -2.14 6.62
CA THR A 59 -7.50 -3.46 7.19
C THR A 59 -8.60 -4.16 6.39
N GLU A 60 -9.64 -3.43 6.01
CA GLU A 60 -10.71 -3.94 5.15
C GLU A 60 -10.20 -4.36 3.77
N LEU A 61 -9.38 -3.52 3.15
CA LEU A 61 -8.76 -3.83 1.87
C LEU A 61 -7.92 -5.10 1.97
N MET A 62 -7.05 -5.21 2.99
CA MET A 62 -6.24 -6.42 3.19
C MET A 62 -7.11 -7.66 3.41
N PHE A 63 -8.14 -7.56 4.24
CA PHE A 63 -9.06 -8.68 4.50
C PHE A 63 -9.77 -9.14 3.22
N LYS A 64 -10.28 -8.20 2.42
CA LYS A 64 -10.93 -8.50 1.14
C LYS A 64 -9.94 -9.06 0.13
N TYR A 65 -8.70 -8.58 0.10
CA TYR A 65 -7.65 -9.13 -0.75
C TYR A 65 -7.35 -10.58 -0.38
N GLN A 66 -7.18 -10.90 0.90
CA GLN A 66 -6.98 -12.28 1.34
C GLN A 66 -8.19 -13.15 1.00
N SER A 67 -9.42 -12.64 1.20
CA SER A 67 -10.65 -13.34 0.81
C SER A 67 -10.74 -13.59 -0.70
N MET A 68 -10.34 -12.61 -1.51
CA MET A 68 -10.24 -12.70 -2.97
C MET A 68 -9.34 -13.86 -3.39
N LEU A 69 -8.17 -13.99 -2.76
CA LEU A 69 -7.21 -15.06 -3.03
C LEU A 69 -7.72 -16.43 -2.56
N SER A 70 -8.20 -16.53 -1.31
CA SER A 70 -8.60 -17.81 -0.71
C SER A 70 -9.89 -18.37 -1.31
N LEU A 71 -10.85 -17.49 -1.63
CA LEU A 71 -12.17 -17.89 -2.13
C LEU A 71 -12.32 -17.69 -3.65
N LYS A 72 -11.26 -17.22 -4.33
CA LYS A 72 -11.25 -16.91 -5.77
C LYS A 72 -12.40 -15.98 -6.19
N LEU A 73 -12.72 -14.99 -5.36
CA LEU A 73 -13.80 -14.04 -5.60
C LEU A 73 -13.33 -12.89 -6.52
N PRO A 74 -14.19 -12.30 -7.36
CA PRO A 74 -13.82 -11.17 -8.23
C PRO A 74 -13.93 -9.82 -7.49
N LEU A 75 -13.15 -9.61 -6.43
CA LEU A 75 -13.25 -8.41 -5.58
C LEU A 75 -12.38 -7.22 -6.04
N LEU A 76 -11.69 -7.33 -7.17
CA LEU A 76 -10.73 -6.31 -7.61
C LEU A 76 -11.32 -4.88 -7.67
N PRO A 77 -12.51 -4.63 -8.24
CA PRO A 77 -13.08 -3.27 -8.28
C PRO A 77 -13.33 -2.68 -6.87
N GLU A 78 -13.69 -3.52 -5.91
CA GLU A 78 -13.89 -3.10 -4.53
C GLU A 78 -12.55 -2.76 -3.86
N LEU A 79 -11.49 -3.54 -4.11
CA LEU A 79 -10.15 -3.23 -3.62
C LEU A 79 -9.63 -1.91 -4.20
N GLN A 80 -9.90 -1.64 -5.48
CA GLN A 80 -9.55 -0.37 -6.13
C GLN A 80 -10.30 0.81 -5.50
N SER A 81 -11.61 0.66 -5.25
CA SER A 81 -12.41 1.68 -4.55
C SER A 81 -11.86 2.00 -3.16
N LEU A 82 -11.51 0.97 -2.38
CA LEU A 82 -10.90 1.14 -1.05
C LEU A 82 -9.52 1.82 -1.12
N ALA A 83 -8.73 1.54 -2.16
CA ALA A 83 -7.44 2.20 -2.37
C ALA A 83 -7.61 3.68 -2.73
N LEU A 84 -8.61 4.02 -3.56
CA LEU A 84 -8.93 5.40 -3.91
C LEU A 84 -9.42 6.21 -2.71
N GLN A 85 -10.28 5.62 -1.86
CA GLN A 85 -10.72 6.27 -0.62
C GLN A 85 -9.55 6.57 0.33
N GLN A 86 -8.60 5.65 0.47
CA GLN A 86 -7.38 5.89 1.25
C GLN A 86 -6.52 6.99 0.63
N CYS A 87 -6.34 6.98 -0.69
CA CYS A 87 -5.61 8.02 -1.44
C CYS A 87 -6.22 9.41 -1.16
N GLN A 88 -7.54 9.54 -1.29
CA GLN A 88 -8.25 10.78 -1.02
C GLN A 88 -8.03 11.28 0.42
N LEU A 89 -8.24 10.42 1.42
CA LEU A 89 -8.04 10.82 2.82
C LEU A 89 -6.59 11.24 3.11
N ILE A 90 -5.60 10.54 2.54
CA ILE A 90 -4.19 10.89 2.68
C ILE A 90 -3.91 12.26 2.07
N GLU A 91 -4.46 12.57 0.89
CA GLU A 91 -4.33 13.89 0.26
C GLU A 91 -5.03 14.99 1.06
N THR A 92 -6.27 14.75 1.49
CA THR A 92 -7.03 15.68 2.34
C THR A 92 -6.26 16.03 3.60
N ILE A 93 -5.74 15.04 4.32
CA ILE A 93 -4.95 15.29 5.54
C ILE A 93 -3.63 15.97 5.22
N SER A 94 -2.96 15.59 4.13
CA SER A 94 -1.68 16.20 3.72
C SER A 94 -1.80 17.70 3.44
N ARG A 95 -2.95 18.12 2.93
CA ARG A 95 -3.26 19.52 2.60
C ARG A 95 -3.90 20.29 3.75
N TYR A 96 -4.33 19.59 4.79
CA TYR A 96 -4.99 20.24 5.91
C TYR A 96 -4.01 21.14 6.69
N PRO A 97 -4.36 22.41 6.95
CA PRO A 97 -3.43 23.37 7.59
C PRO A 97 -2.97 22.94 8.98
N GLN A 98 -3.83 22.29 9.77
CA GLN A 98 -3.59 21.96 11.17
C GLN A 98 -3.15 20.50 11.38
N ARG A 99 -2.67 19.83 10.33
CA ARG A 99 -2.37 18.38 10.35
C ARG A 99 -1.31 17.92 11.35
N GLY A 100 -0.52 18.84 11.87
CA GLY A 100 0.60 18.54 12.77
C GLY A 100 1.83 17.97 12.05
N ASN A 101 2.99 17.99 12.73
CA ASN A 101 4.21 17.41 12.20
C ASN A 101 4.19 15.89 12.32
N GLY A 102 4.81 15.19 11.37
CA GLY A 102 4.94 13.72 11.43
C GLY A 102 3.67 12.93 11.12
N TYR A 103 2.56 13.59 10.77
CA TYR A 103 1.27 12.96 10.39
C TYR A 103 1.45 11.82 9.38
N PHE A 104 2.44 11.95 8.50
CA PHE A 104 2.73 11.01 7.43
C PHE A 104 3.14 9.62 7.91
N MET A 105 3.71 9.52 9.12
CA MET A 105 4.13 8.22 9.71
C MET A 105 2.94 7.33 10.07
N ASN A 106 1.75 7.91 10.22
CA ASN A 106 0.51 7.18 10.48
C ASN A 106 0.00 6.44 9.24
N PHE A 107 0.46 6.78 8.03
CA PHE A 107 -0.08 6.23 6.78
C PHE A 107 0.71 5.07 6.18
N LYS A 108 1.82 4.66 6.81
CA LYS A 108 2.78 3.71 6.21
C LYS A 108 2.17 2.45 5.62
N ASN A 109 1.23 1.82 6.33
CA ASN A 109 0.59 0.58 5.91
C ASN A 109 -0.42 0.86 4.79
N SER A 110 -1.22 1.91 4.95
CA SER A 110 -2.27 2.33 4.02
C SER A 110 -1.72 2.79 2.68
N ILE A 111 -0.62 3.56 2.66
CA ILE A 111 0.09 3.93 1.43
C ILE A 111 0.56 2.66 0.73
N GLY A 112 1.19 1.74 1.45
CA GLY A 112 1.74 0.51 0.88
C GLY A 112 0.69 -0.40 0.26
N ILE A 113 -0.43 -0.64 0.95
CA ILE A 113 -1.47 -1.51 0.42
C ILE A 113 -2.26 -0.81 -0.70
N SER A 114 -2.58 0.48 -0.56
CA SER A 114 -3.30 1.22 -1.60
C SER A 114 -2.50 1.27 -2.91
N SER A 115 -1.18 1.48 -2.80
CA SER A 115 -0.23 1.44 -3.93
C SER A 115 -0.29 0.17 -4.79
N MET A 116 -0.71 -0.97 -4.21
CA MET A 116 -0.85 -2.23 -4.95
C MET A 116 -2.13 -2.30 -5.79
N PHE A 117 -3.17 -1.57 -5.39
CA PHE A 117 -4.52 -1.66 -5.98
C PHE A 117 -4.98 -0.38 -6.64
N LEU A 118 -4.27 0.75 -6.51
CA LEU A 118 -4.59 1.94 -7.29
C LEU A 118 -4.55 1.63 -8.81
N PRO A 119 -5.34 2.37 -9.62
CA PRO A 119 -5.27 2.26 -11.07
C PRO A 119 -3.83 2.38 -11.56
N ARG A 120 -3.48 1.60 -12.59
CA ARG A 120 -2.12 1.61 -13.16
C ARG A 120 -1.87 2.81 -14.08
N GLU A 121 -2.82 3.72 -14.20
CA GLU A 121 -2.67 4.97 -14.93
C GLU A 121 -1.53 5.80 -14.30
N GLY A 122 -0.74 6.46 -15.15
CA GLY A 122 0.57 6.99 -14.76
C GLY A 122 0.57 7.92 -13.56
N ASN A 123 -0.47 8.75 -13.41
CA ASN A 123 -0.56 9.72 -12.31
C ASN A 123 -0.67 9.02 -10.95
N PHE A 124 -1.42 7.90 -10.84
CA PHE A 124 -1.54 7.13 -9.59
C PHE A 124 -0.25 6.39 -9.21
N GLN A 125 0.48 5.90 -10.21
CA GLN A 125 1.80 5.30 -9.97
C GLN A 125 2.80 6.35 -9.48
N MET A 126 2.84 7.53 -10.13
CA MET A 126 3.71 8.62 -9.68
C MET A 126 3.30 9.18 -8.32
N TRP A 127 2.01 9.26 -8.02
CA TRP A 127 1.51 9.55 -6.68
C TRP A 127 2.07 8.58 -5.65
N SER A 128 1.96 7.27 -5.91
CA SER A 128 2.46 6.21 -5.02
C SER A 128 3.97 6.33 -4.81
N ARG A 129 4.73 6.53 -5.89
CA ARG A 129 6.19 6.74 -5.88
C ARG A 129 6.57 7.94 -5.01
N ARG A 130 5.88 9.08 -5.16
CA ARG A 130 6.10 10.30 -4.35
C ARG A 130 5.81 10.06 -2.87
N LYS A 131 4.70 9.39 -2.54
CA LYS A 131 4.38 9.08 -1.14
C LYS A 131 5.46 8.19 -0.52
N MET A 132 5.93 7.15 -1.22
CA MET A 132 7.02 6.30 -0.74
C MET A 132 8.34 7.06 -0.57
N ALA A 133 8.68 7.95 -1.51
CA ALA A 133 9.86 8.80 -1.42
C ALA A 133 9.82 9.67 -0.17
N VAL A 134 8.70 10.36 0.07
CA VAL A 134 8.49 11.18 1.26
C VAL A 134 8.60 10.33 2.54
N MET A 135 8.09 9.09 2.54
CA MET A 135 8.17 8.22 3.72
C MET A 135 9.64 7.95 4.07
N GLU A 136 10.44 7.56 3.08
CA GLU A 136 11.86 7.28 3.30
C GLU A 136 12.66 8.53 3.64
N GLN A 137 12.35 9.67 3.04
CA GLN A 137 12.99 10.95 3.36
C GLN A 137 12.71 11.39 4.80
N ASN A 138 11.57 10.99 5.36
CA ASN A 138 11.21 11.22 6.76
C ASN A 138 11.72 10.10 7.70
N GLY A 139 12.60 9.22 7.22
CA GLY A 139 13.29 8.21 8.04
C GLY A 139 12.60 6.84 8.12
N TYR A 140 11.51 6.61 7.39
CA TYR A 140 10.91 5.28 7.32
C TYR A 140 11.70 4.35 6.39
N ILE A 141 12.17 3.21 6.89
CA ILE A 141 12.94 2.26 6.06
C ILE A 141 11.99 1.26 5.40
N ILE A 142 11.77 1.40 4.09
CA ILE A 142 10.99 0.44 3.31
C ILE A 142 11.86 -0.78 2.97
N ALA A 143 11.36 -1.98 3.29
CA ALA A 143 12.07 -3.22 3.02
C ALA A 143 12.30 -3.44 1.51
N PRO A 144 13.51 -3.85 1.06
CA PRO A 144 13.80 -4.07 -0.35
C PRO A 144 12.85 -5.08 -1.02
N LYS A 145 12.44 -6.12 -0.29
CA LYS A 145 11.47 -7.12 -0.80
C LYS A 145 10.12 -6.49 -1.14
N PHE A 146 9.66 -5.53 -0.35
CA PHE A 146 8.39 -4.84 -0.61
C PHE A 146 8.51 -3.94 -1.84
N ARG A 147 9.63 -3.23 -1.98
CA ARG A 147 9.95 -2.43 -3.18
C ARG A 147 9.99 -3.29 -4.45
N ALA A 148 10.61 -4.47 -4.37
CA ALA A 148 10.65 -5.42 -5.49
C ALA A 148 9.25 -5.93 -5.90
N VAL A 149 8.35 -6.16 -4.93
CA VAL A 149 6.95 -6.51 -5.21
C VAL A 149 6.25 -5.37 -5.95
N LEU A 150 6.40 -4.11 -5.50
CA LEU A 150 5.80 -2.96 -6.19
C LEU A 150 6.40 -2.74 -7.58
N ALA A 151 7.72 -2.89 -7.73
CA ALA A 151 8.39 -2.82 -9.03
C ALA A 151 7.83 -3.86 -10.02
N ALA A 152 7.53 -5.08 -9.55
CA ALA A 152 6.91 -6.12 -10.37
C ALA A 152 5.43 -5.80 -10.69
N ILE A 153 4.64 -5.35 -9.71
CA ILE A 153 3.22 -4.98 -9.91
C ILE A 153 3.08 -3.83 -10.91
N TRP A 154 3.94 -2.83 -10.80
CA TRP A 154 3.94 -1.64 -11.65
C TRP A 154 4.67 -1.83 -12.97
N GLN A 155 5.44 -2.92 -13.12
CA GLN A 155 6.33 -3.17 -14.26
C GLN A 155 7.40 -2.08 -14.45
N LEU A 156 7.94 -1.58 -13.32
CA LEU A 156 8.92 -0.49 -13.26
C LEU A 156 10.14 -0.96 -12.45
N PRO A 157 11.09 -1.68 -13.06
CA PRO A 157 12.23 -2.26 -12.35
C PRO A 157 13.16 -1.21 -11.74
N GLU A 158 13.20 0.01 -12.28
CA GLU A 158 14.01 1.12 -11.78
C GLU A 158 13.58 1.56 -10.38
N VAL A 159 12.33 1.29 -9.99
CA VAL A 159 11.82 1.56 -8.64
C VAL A 159 12.63 0.80 -7.59
N ASN A 160 13.27 -0.33 -7.91
CA ASN A 160 14.15 -1.05 -6.98
C ASN A 160 15.32 -0.19 -6.48
N HIS A 161 15.85 0.68 -7.33
CA HIS A 161 16.90 1.61 -6.97
C HIS A 161 16.34 2.76 -6.13
N TRP A 162 15.39 3.52 -6.69
CA TRP A 162 14.80 4.67 -6.03
C TRP A 162 13.37 4.93 -6.53
N TRP A 163 12.56 5.56 -5.69
CA TRP A 163 11.15 5.79 -6.00
C TRP A 163 10.95 6.82 -7.09
N LEU A 164 11.70 7.91 -7.13
CA LEU A 164 11.50 8.98 -8.12
C LEU A 164 12.46 8.86 -9.30
N PRO A 165 12.09 9.34 -10.50
CA PRO A 165 13.01 9.44 -11.62
C PRO A 165 14.24 10.31 -11.30
N HIS A 166 15.35 10.07 -11.99
CA HIS A 166 16.57 10.88 -11.90
C HIS A 166 17.13 11.07 -10.48
N ASP A 167 16.92 10.09 -9.59
CA ASP A 167 17.34 10.14 -8.18
C ASP A 167 16.81 11.36 -7.41
N GLU A 168 15.67 11.91 -7.83
CA GLU A 168 15.08 13.08 -7.20
C GLU A 168 14.82 12.81 -5.71
N GLY A 169 15.43 13.61 -4.85
CA GLY A 169 15.30 13.48 -3.40
C GLY A 169 15.93 12.21 -2.81
N PHE A 170 16.75 11.48 -3.57
CA PHE A 170 17.58 10.39 -3.04
C PHE A 170 18.90 10.94 -2.50
N THR A 171 18.87 11.38 -1.24
CA THR A 171 20.02 12.06 -0.62
C THR A 171 21.15 11.10 -0.26
N ASP A 172 22.37 11.62 -0.07
CA ASP A 172 23.53 10.83 0.35
C ASP A 172 23.34 10.15 1.70
N ILE A 173 22.63 10.81 2.61
CA ILE A 173 22.28 10.24 3.92
C ILE A 173 21.41 8.99 3.72
N MET A 174 20.44 9.03 2.80
CA MET A 174 19.58 7.88 2.53
C MET A 174 20.34 6.74 1.87
N ARG A 175 21.27 7.04 0.96
CA ARG A 175 22.20 6.04 0.41
C ARG A 175 23.00 5.37 1.53
N ALA A 176 23.61 6.16 2.42
CA ALA A 176 24.37 5.64 3.55
C ALA A 176 23.52 4.76 4.49
N ILE A 177 22.29 5.20 4.83
CA ILE A 177 21.36 4.41 5.67
C ILE A 177 21.05 3.06 5.03
N ARG A 178 20.85 3.02 3.71
CA ARG A 178 20.57 1.76 2.98
C ARG A 178 21.78 0.84 2.96
N THR A 179 22.96 1.36 2.67
CA THR A 179 24.23 0.59 2.72
C THR A 179 24.44 -0.02 4.10
N LEU A 180 24.32 0.77 5.18
CA LEU A 180 24.44 0.27 6.55
C LEU A 180 23.37 -0.78 6.91
N SER A 181 22.16 -0.64 6.35
CA SER A 181 21.07 -1.60 6.57
C SER A 181 21.25 -2.90 5.79
N GLU A 182 22.03 -2.89 4.71
CA GLU A 182 22.41 -4.06 3.93
C GLU A 182 23.56 -4.81 4.60
N GLU A 183 24.59 -4.10 5.06
CA GLU A 183 25.69 -4.67 5.84
C GLU A 183 25.18 -5.42 7.08
N LYS A 184 24.20 -4.87 7.80
CA LYS A 184 23.56 -5.52 8.96
C LYS A 184 22.73 -6.77 8.62
N LYS A 185 22.34 -6.97 7.36
CA LYS A 185 21.64 -8.21 6.95
C LYS A 185 22.61 -9.35 6.69
N ASP A 186 23.85 -9.03 6.35
CA ASP A 186 24.90 -10.01 6.06
C ASP A 186 25.64 -10.46 7.35
N GLU A 187 25.36 -9.84 8.50
CA GLU A 187 25.75 -10.37 9.81
C GLU A 187 24.88 -11.59 10.20
N PRO A 188 25.48 -12.75 10.54
CA PRO A 188 24.73 -13.94 10.91
C PRO A 188 24.04 -13.72 12.27
N LEU A 189 22.71 -13.58 12.25
CA LEU A 189 21.87 -13.33 13.43
C LEU A 189 20.83 -14.46 13.63
N ASP A 190 20.75 -14.89 14.89
CA ASP A 190 20.20 -16.13 15.44
C ASP A 190 18.72 -16.47 15.12
N GLY A 191 18.37 -17.76 15.25
CA GLY A 191 17.23 -18.50 14.67
C GLY A 191 15.78 -17.97 14.83
N PHE A 192 15.56 -16.80 15.44
CA PHE A 192 14.23 -16.19 15.59
C PHE A 192 13.59 -15.80 14.23
N ARG A 193 14.42 -15.51 13.21
CA ARG A 193 13.95 -15.15 11.87
C ARG A 193 13.56 -16.34 10.99
N GLU A 194 13.95 -17.57 11.33
CA GLU A 194 13.50 -18.77 10.59
C GLU A 194 11.99 -18.92 10.71
N ASN A 195 11.42 -18.64 11.88
CA ASN A 195 9.96 -18.66 12.09
C ASN A 195 9.20 -17.61 11.24
N VAL A 196 9.80 -16.44 10.98
CA VAL A 196 9.19 -15.42 10.11
C VAL A 196 9.38 -15.75 8.62
N ARG A 197 10.45 -16.48 8.28
CA ARG A 197 10.70 -17.02 6.93
C ARG A 197 9.70 -18.13 6.60
N ASP A 198 9.34 -18.97 7.56
CA ASP A 198 8.29 -20.00 7.40
C ASP A 198 6.91 -19.38 7.19
N MET A 199 6.63 -18.25 7.82
CA MET A 199 5.40 -17.50 7.54
C MET A 199 5.35 -16.94 6.10
N LYS A 200 6.51 -16.70 5.46
CA LYS A 200 6.63 -16.36 4.02
C LYS A 200 6.57 -17.57 3.10
N SER A 201 6.96 -18.77 3.56
CA SER A 201 6.77 -20.03 2.82
C SER A 201 5.29 -20.31 2.54
N LEU A 202 4.41 -19.92 3.47
CA LEU A 202 2.96 -19.97 3.28
C LEU A 202 2.46 -19.04 2.16
N PHE A 203 3.12 -17.89 1.94
CA PHE A 203 2.78 -16.99 0.82
C PHE A 203 3.26 -17.51 -0.54
N TRP A 204 4.35 -18.28 -0.58
CA TRP A 204 4.86 -18.90 -1.82
C TRP A 204 4.02 -20.12 -2.23
N LYS A 205 3.61 -20.97 -1.27
CA LYS A 205 2.75 -22.14 -1.54
C LYS A 205 1.34 -21.79 -2.03
N LEU A 206 0.97 -20.50 -2.02
CA LEU A 206 -0.30 -20.00 -2.57
C LEU A 206 -0.17 -19.56 -4.05
N SER A 207 1.05 -19.53 -4.62
CA SER A 207 1.31 -19.02 -5.98
C SER A 207 1.71 -20.09 -7.00
N VAL A 208 1.61 -21.38 -6.68
CA VAL A 208 1.85 -22.46 -7.65
C VAL A 208 0.78 -23.54 -7.45
N ASP A 209 -0.23 -23.49 -8.31
CA ASP A 209 -1.20 -24.52 -8.73
C ASP A 209 -2.30 -23.72 -9.49
N ASP A 210 -2.49 -23.71 -10.80
CA ASP A 210 -2.40 -24.70 -11.91
C ASP A 210 -2.89 -23.95 -13.21
N PRO A 211 -3.04 -24.48 -14.45
CA PRO A 211 -2.51 -25.68 -15.15
C PRO A 211 -2.12 -25.45 -16.67
N GLU A 212 -1.93 -26.56 -17.41
CA GLU A 212 -1.99 -26.80 -18.88
C GLU A 212 -0.64 -26.76 -19.65
N ASP A 213 -0.27 -27.67 -20.58
CA ASP A 213 -0.80 -28.95 -21.10
C ASP A 213 0.34 -29.56 -21.96
N GLU A 214 0.37 -30.89 -22.14
CA GLU A 214 0.62 -31.62 -23.40
C GLU A 214 1.41 -32.94 -23.32
N GLN A 215 0.92 -33.86 -24.15
CA GLN A 215 1.53 -35.08 -24.71
C GLN A 215 1.27 -36.41 -23.99
N SER A 216 0.09 -36.96 -24.31
CA SER A 216 -0.08 -38.39 -24.55
C SER A 216 1.00 -38.94 -25.49
N PRO A 217 1.44 -40.19 -25.27
CA PRO A 217 1.62 -41.09 -26.40
C PRO A 217 0.75 -42.35 -26.26
N SER A 218 0.19 -42.71 -27.41
CA SER A 218 -0.39 -43.99 -27.76
C SER A 218 0.49 -45.18 -27.35
N ASN A 219 -0.13 -46.25 -26.84
CA ASN A 219 0.47 -47.59 -26.87
C ASN A 219 -0.45 -48.56 -27.61
N SER A 220 -0.06 -48.92 -28.82
CA SER A 220 -0.50 -50.09 -29.55
C SER A 220 0.61 -51.14 -29.60
N HIS A 221 0.24 -52.39 -29.28
CA HIS A 221 0.94 -53.67 -29.48
C HIS A 221 2.25 -53.93 -28.67
N HIS A 222 2.46 -55.07 -28.01
CA HIS A 222 2.46 -56.45 -28.56
C HIS A 222 2.33 -57.56 -27.48
N SER A 223 1.86 -58.73 -27.94
CA SER A 223 1.74 -60.05 -27.30
C SER A 223 3.09 -60.77 -27.06
N HIS A 224 3.01 -61.96 -26.43
CA HIS A 224 4.03 -62.97 -26.04
C HIS A 224 4.36 -62.90 -24.53
N THR A 225 4.12 -63.93 -23.69
CA THR A 225 4.08 -65.39 -23.86
C THR A 225 3.18 -66.00 -22.79
#